data_AF-A0A932BYB0-F1
#
_entry.id   AF-A0A932BYB0-F1
#
_cell.length_a   1.000
_cell.length_b   1.000
_cell.length_c   1.000
_cell.angle_alpha   90.00
_cell.angle_beta   90.00
_cell.angle_gamma   90.00
#
_symmetry.space_group_name_H-M   'P 1'
#
loop_
_entity.id
_entity.type
_entity.pdbx_description
1 polymer ?
#
loop_
_entity_poly.entity_id
_entity_poly.type
_entity_poly.pdbx_seq_one_letter_code
_entity_poly.pdbx_strand_id
1 'polypeptide(L)' 'MVRRRRHDLSGKPVRPSGPATVDLHTHTARSDGLLEPAALVVAAGAAGVRLLAITDHDTLAGVREVFAAGIVPAGLEL' A
#
# COMPACT_ATOMS: atom_id res chain seq x y z
N MET A 1 -7.37 -32.12 7.73
CA MET A 1 -6.11 -31.44 8.10
C MET A 1 -5.21 -31.34 6.87
N VAL A 2 -5.37 -30.29 6.06
CA VAL A 2 -4.56 -30.10 4.83
C VAL A 2 -3.20 -29.54 5.24
N ARG A 3 -2.13 -30.30 5.02
CA ARG A 3 -0.75 -29.82 5.24
C ARG A 3 -0.50 -28.65 4.32
N ARG A 4 -0.31 -27.44 4.86
CA ARG A 4 0.14 -26.28 4.08
C ARG A 4 1.47 -26.66 3.43
N ARG A 5 1.53 -26.71 2.09
CA ARG A 5 2.82 -26.77 1.40
C ARG A 5 3.56 -25.48 1.78
N ARG A 6 4.69 -25.61 2.47
CA ARG A 6 5.56 -24.46 2.68
C ARG A 6 6.13 -24.07 1.31
N HIS A 7 6.21 -22.77 1.01
CA HIS A 7 6.95 -22.29 -0.15
C HIS A 7 8.37 -22.86 -0.09
N ASP A 8 8.84 -23.40 -1.21
CA ASP A 8 10.21 -23.86 -1.35
C ASP A 8 11.14 -22.64 -1.34
N LEU A 9 11.90 -22.49 -0.26
CA LEU A 9 12.85 -21.38 -0.08
C LEU A 9 14.25 -21.71 -0.64
N SER A 10 14.43 -22.83 -1.35
CA SER A 10 15.72 -23.23 -1.94
C SER A 10 16.11 -22.43 -3.19
N GLY A 11 15.18 -21.66 -3.76
CA GLY A 11 15.44 -20.80 -4.92
C GLY A 11 16.42 -19.66 -4.62
N LYS A 12 17.12 -19.18 -5.65
CA LYS A 12 17.98 -17.99 -5.53
C LYS A 12 17.14 -16.78 -5.09
N PRO A 13 17.52 -16.04 -4.04
CA PRO A 13 16.77 -14.87 -3.60
C PRO A 13 16.77 -13.80 -4.70
N VAL A 14 15.58 -13.31 -5.06
CA VAL A 14 15.43 -12.15 -5.95
C VAL A 14 15.73 -10.90 -5.15
N ARG A 15 16.73 -10.12 -5.60
CA ARG A 15 17.03 -8.80 -5.05
C ARG A 15 16.52 -7.74 -6.03
N PRO A 16 15.68 -6.79 -5.60
CA PRO A 16 15.29 -5.69 -6.48
C PRO A 16 16.51 -4.84 -6.84
N SER A 17 16.51 -4.30 -8.06
CA SER A 17 17.58 -3.44 -8.58
C SER A 17 17.58 -2.01 -8.00
N GLY A 18 16.63 -1.69 -7.12
CA GLY A 18 16.47 -0.37 -6.49
C GLY A 18 15.63 -0.45 -5.20
N PRO A 19 15.36 0.70 -4.55
CA PRO A 19 14.49 0.75 -3.39
C PRO A 19 13.09 0.23 -3.74
N ALA A 20 12.42 -0.38 -2.76
CA ALA A 20 11.03 -0.79 -2.94
C ALA A 20 10.15 0.46 -3.15
N THR A 21 9.63 0.63 -4.36
CA THR A 21 8.74 1.74 -4.74
C THR A 21 7.27 1.38 -4.63
N VAL A 22 6.96 0.25 -3.99
CA VAL A 22 5.62 -0.33 -3.93
C VAL A 22 5.29 -0.62 -2.48
N ASP A 23 4.13 -0.14 -2.03
CA ASP A 23 3.55 -0.49 -0.73
C ASP A 23 2.14 -1.03 -0.96
N LEU A 24 1.92 -2.30 -0.60
CA LEU A 24 0.67 -3.02 -0.86
C LEU A 24 -0.17 -3.22 0.39
N HIS A 25 0.23 -2.65 1.53
CA HIS A 25 -0.48 -2.86 2.79
C HIS A 25 -0.35 -1.65 3.69
N THR A 26 -1.24 -0.68 3.49
CA THR A 26 -1.32 0.51 4.33
C THR A 26 -2.74 0.72 4.84
N HIS A 27 -2.85 1.29 6.02
CA HIS A 27 -4.13 1.64 6.65
C HIS A 27 -4.21 3.16 6.80
N THR A 28 -5.41 3.68 6.63
CA THR A 28 -5.76 5.07 6.92
C THR A 28 -6.45 5.17 8.28
N ALA A 29 -6.69 6.39 8.75
CA ALA A 29 -7.52 6.67 9.91
C ALA A 29 -8.99 6.19 9.77
N ARG A 30 -9.40 5.66 8.60
CA ARG A 30 -10.71 5.02 8.42
C ARG A 30 -10.80 3.59 8.95
N SER A 31 -9.67 3.00 9.35
CA SER A 31 -9.62 1.81 10.20
C SER A 31 -8.81 2.10 11.47
N ASP A 32 -7.51 1.87 11.40
CA ASP A 32 -6.53 1.88 12.50
C ASP A 32 -5.20 2.52 12.09
N GLY A 33 -5.12 3.05 10.87
CA GLY A 33 -3.97 3.82 10.41
C GLY A 33 -3.85 5.16 11.11
N LEU A 34 -2.63 5.69 11.17
CA LEU A 34 -2.34 6.95 11.84
C LEU A 34 -2.73 8.19 11.01
N LEU A 35 -2.64 8.08 9.69
CA LEU A 35 -2.80 9.22 8.78
C LEU A 35 -4.19 9.23 8.16
N GLU A 36 -4.76 10.42 8.02
CA GLU A 36 -5.94 10.62 7.18
C GLU A 36 -5.66 10.18 5.73
N PRO A 37 -6.67 9.71 4.97
CA PRO A 37 -6.46 9.21 3.62
C PRO A 37 -5.68 10.16 2.72
N ALA A 38 -5.98 11.47 2.77
CA ALA A 38 -5.24 12.49 2.04
C ALA A 38 -3.77 12.60 2.45
N ALA A 39 -3.52 12.60 3.76
CA ALA A 39 -2.17 12.72 4.31
C ALA A 39 -1.31 11.49 3.99
N LEU A 40 -1.91 10.30 4.01
CA LEU A 40 -1.24 9.03 3.68
C LEU A 40 -0.70 9.06 2.25
N VAL A 41 -1.55 9.40 1.27
CA VAL A 41 -1.19 9.36 -0.15
C VAL A 41 -0.12 10.40 -0.48
N VAL A 42 -0.22 11.60 0.10
CA VAL A 42 0.82 12.64 -0.03
C VAL A 42 2.14 12.18 0.58
N ALA A 43 2.10 11.62 1.79
CA ALA A 43 3.30 11.13 2.47
C ALA A 43 3.97 9.98 1.70
N ALA A 44 3.18 9.05 1.15
CA ALA A 44 3.69 7.94 0.35
C ALA A 44 4.41 8.44 -0.91
N GLY A 45 3.81 9.37 -1.65
CA GLY A 45 4.44 10.00 -2.82
C GLY A 45 5.75 10.71 -2.45
N ALA A 46 5.76 11.46 -1.35
CA ALA A 46 6.96 12.14 -0.85
C ALA A 46 8.07 11.16 -0.40
N ALA A 47 7.68 9.98 0.09
CA ALA A 47 8.60 8.90 0.45
C ALA A 47 9.15 8.12 -0.76
N GLY A 48 8.70 8.44 -1.99
CA GLY A 48 9.15 7.78 -3.22
C GLY A 48 8.36 6.51 -3.57
N VAL A 49 7.23 6.26 -2.90
CA VAL A 49 6.28 5.22 -3.32
C VAL A 49 5.69 5.62 -4.67
N ARG A 50 5.53 4.65 -5.55
CA ARG A 50 5.02 4.79 -6.93
C ARG A 50 3.77 3.96 -7.17
N LEU A 51 3.56 2.91 -6.38
CA LEU A 51 2.33 2.15 -6.32
C LEU A 51 1.96 1.95 -4.85
N LEU A 52 0.80 2.43 -4.45
CA LEU A 52 0.29 2.37 -3.08
C LEU A 52 -1.04 1.61 -3.06
N ALA A 53 -1.26 0.74 -2.08
CA ALA A 53 -2.57 0.16 -1.81
C ALA A 53 -3.07 0.58 -0.42
N ILE A 54 -4.30 1.08 -0.37
CA ILE A 54 -5.04 1.31 0.88
C ILE A 54 -5.87 0.07 1.18
N THR A 55 -5.59 -0.56 2.32
CA THR A 55 -6.16 -1.85 2.75
C THR A 55 -6.80 -1.75 4.13
N ASP A 56 -7.62 -0.71 4.35
CA ASP A 56 -8.32 -0.49 5.62
C ASP A 56 -9.11 -1.75 6.07
N HIS A 57 -9.16 -1.98 7.38
CA HIS A 57 -9.91 -3.10 7.95
C HIS A 57 -11.42 -3.02 7.65
N ASP A 58 -11.93 -4.02 6.95
CA ASP A 58 -13.36 -4.26 6.68
C ASP A 58 -14.09 -3.08 6.02
N THR A 59 -13.36 -2.14 5.43
CA THR A 59 -13.91 -0.93 4.83
C THR A 59 -13.13 -0.48 3.61
N LEU A 60 -13.79 0.28 2.74
CA LEU A 60 -13.18 0.97 1.59
C LEU A 60 -13.30 2.50 1.75
N ALA A 61 -13.61 2.99 2.94
CA ALA A 61 -13.87 4.41 3.16
C ALA A 61 -12.64 5.29 2.84
N GLY A 62 -11.42 4.86 3.21
CA GLY A 62 -10.20 5.62 2.94
C GLY A 62 -9.95 5.79 1.44
N VAL A 63 -9.96 4.70 0.68
CA VAL A 63 -9.75 4.74 -0.78
C VAL A 63 -10.85 5.54 -1.50
N ARG A 64 -12.12 5.42 -1.06
CA ARG A 64 -13.23 6.19 -1.65
C ARG A 64 -13.08 7.69 -1.41
N GLU A 65 -12.60 8.10 -0.23
CA GLU A 65 -12.33 9.52 0.03
C GLU A 65 -11.23 10.06 -0.90
N VAL A 66 -10.14 9.32 -1.07
CA VAL A 66 -9.04 9.74 -1.95
C VAL A 66 -9.53 9.94 -3.39
N PHE A 67 -10.29 8.99 -3.94
CA PHE A 67 -10.84 9.11 -5.29
C PHE A 67 -11.89 10.22 -5.41
N ALA A 68 -12.76 10.38 -4.41
CA ALA A 68 -13.76 11.45 -4.41
C ALA A 68 -13.12 12.84 -4.35
N ALA A 69 -12.00 12.98 -3.63
CA ALA A 69 -11.27 14.23 -3.51
C ALA A 69 -10.32 14.50 -4.71
N GLY A 70 -9.97 13.48 -5.50
CA GLY A 70 -9.08 13.62 -6.66
C GLY A 70 -7.62 13.95 -6.29
N ILE A 71 -7.14 13.43 -5.16
CA ILE A 71 -5.89 13.86 -4.50
C ILE A 71 -4.71 12.89 -4.71
N VAL A 72 -4.74 12.07 -5.75
CA VAL A 72 -3.60 11.18 -6.09
C VAL A 72 -2.46 12.04 -6.69
N PRO A 73 -1.28 12.13 -6.04
CA PRO A 73 -0.15 12.90 -6.54
C PRO A 73 0.35 12.37 -7.90
N ALA A 74 0.88 13.28 -8.72
CA ALA A 74 1.48 12.90 -9.98
C ALA A 74 2.64 11.89 -9.77
N GLY A 75 2.60 10.78 -10.52
CA GLY A 75 3.62 9.74 -10.46
C GLY A 75 3.42 8.70 -9.35
N LEU A 76 2.33 8.79 -8.58
CA LEU A 76 1.84 7.75 -7.68
C LEU A 76 0.61 7.08 -8.30
N GLU A 77 0.62 5.75 -8.37
CA GLU A 77 -0.53 4.91 -8.69
C GLU A 77 -1.16 4.40 -7.39
N LEU A 78 -2.49 4.37 -7.33
CA LEU A 78 -3.28 4.00 -6.17
C LEU A 78 -4.33 2.94 -6.54
#